data_AF-A0A829Q6F9-F1
#
_entry.id   AF-A0A829Q6F9-F1
#
_cell.length_a   1.000
_cell.length_b   1.000
_cell.length_c   1.000
_cell.angle_alpha   90.00
_cell.angle_beta   90.00
_cell.angle_gamma   90.00
#
_symmetry.space_group_name_H-M   'P 1'
#
loop_
_entity.id
_entity.type
_entity.pdbx_description
1 polymer ?
#
loop_
_entity_poly.entity_id
_entity_poly.type
_entity_poly.pdbx_seq_one_letter_code
_entity_poly.pdbx_strand_id
1 'polypeptide(L)'
;MSCEGAGRIRITRWLEDDPYPRAEVEPWPDEPDERVLPLSALNEVQVRIENLLRRVATAQQVRLPRRWSIATGLPSGAEKRLYALASRVPMGQADRYAVLAAPTLEKRVSALNDAVDTVNAMLDFRESDR
;
A
#
# COMPACT_ATOMS: atom_id res chain seq x y z
N MET A 1 -7.73 -14.32 17.85
CA MET A 1 -8.44 -13.04 17.63
C MET A 1 -7.85 -12.43 16.37
N SER A 2 -8.67 -12.01 15.40
CA SER A 2 -8.22 -11.38 14.17
C SER A 2 -8.58 -9.90 14.22
N CYS A 3 -7.66 -9.02 13.85
CA CYS A 3 -7.90 -7.58 13.77
C CYS A 3 -8.01 -7.17 12.29
N GLU A 4 -8.98 -6.32 11.97
CA GLU A 4 -9.14 -5.73 10.64
C GLU A 4 -9.18 -4.21 10.73
N GLY A 5 -8.64 -3.54 9.71
CA GLY A 5 -8.73 -2.08 9.62
C GLY A 5 -10.16 -1.66 9.31
N ALA A 6 -10.74 -0.79 10.15
CA ALA A 6 -12.10 -0.31 10.01
C ALA A 6 -12.19 1.03 9.24
N GLY A 7 -11.21 1.90 9.40
CA GLY A 7 -11.16 3.21 8.77
C GLY A 7 -9.90 3.96 9.15
N ARG A 8 -9.66 5.08 8.49
CA ARG A 8 -8.54 5.97 8.83
C ARG A 8 -8.92 6.92 9.93
N ILE A 9 -7.92 7.24 10.74
CA ILE A 9 -7.99 8.26 11.76
C ILE A 9 -6.80 9.20 11.61
N ARG A 10 -6.99 10.44 12.02
CA ARG A 10 -5.91 11.42 12.17
C ARG A 10 -5.71 11.68 13.66
N ILE A 11 -4.45 11.63 14.10
CA ILE A 11 -4.08 12.02 15.45
C ILE A 11 -4.08 13.55 15.51
N THR A 12 -4.91 14.11 16.38
CA THR A 12 -5.00 15.57 16.61
C THR A 12 -4.10 16.00 17.74
N ARG A 13 -3.93 15.16 18.77
CA ARG A 13 -3.06 15.44 19.92
C ARG A 13 -2.61 14.15 20.61
N TRP A 14 -1.33 14.06 20.97
CA TRP A 14 -0.83 13.01 21.87
C TRP A 14 -1.11 13.37 23.33
N LEU A 15 -1.51 12.37 24.12
CA LEU A 15 -1.73 12.47 25.56
C LEU A 15 -0.55 11.87 26.32
N GLU A 16 -0.56 11.99 27.65
CA GLU A 16 0.36 11.24 28.50
C GLU A 16 0.05 9.74 28.42
N ASP A 17 1.11 8.93 28.31
CA ASP A 17 1.04 7.48 28.29
C ASP A 17 0.61 6.96 29.67
N ASP A 18 -0.43 6.11 29.74
CA ASP A 18 -0.82 5.43 30.98
C ASP A 18 -1.74 4.22 30.70
N PRO A 19 -1.24 2.97 30.74
CA PRO A 19 0.16 2.52 30.72
C PRO A 19 0.75 2.44 29.30
N TYR A 20 -0.02 2.78 28.27
CA TYR A 20 0.34 2.72 26.86
C TYR A 20 0.13 4.09 26.19
N PRO A 21 0.69 4.32 24.98
CA PRO A 21 0.46 5.54 24.23
C PRO A 21 -1.02 5.84 23.99
N ARG A 22 -1.39 7.11 24.20
CA ARG A 22 -2.76 7.60 24.08
C ARG A 22 -2.79 8.83 23.20
N ALA A 23 -3.83 8.97 22.39
CA ALA A 23 -4.02 10.12 21.52
C ALA A 23 -5.50 10.47 21.37
N GLU A 24 -5.76 11.77 21.19
CA GLU A 24 -7.01 12.26 20.63
C GLU A 24 -6.96 12.06 19.11
N VAL A 25 -8.05 11.54 18.56
CA VAL A 25 -8.15 11.18 17.15
C VAL A 25 -9.47 11.64 16.56
N GLU A 26 -9.46 11.95 15.28
CA GLU A 26 -10.66 12.23 14.48
C GLU A 26 -10.78 11.24 13.32
N PRO A 27 -11.99 10.89 12.87
CA PRO A 27 -12.18 10.15 11.63
C PRO A 27 -11.57 10.91 10.45
N TRP A 28 -10.89 10.18 9.56
CA TRP A 28 -10.25 10.75 8.37
C TRP A 28 -10.77 10.10 7.08
N PRO A 29 -12.02 10.41 6.67
CA PRO A 29 -12.61 9.84 5.46
C PRO A 29 -11.85 10.29 4.21
N ASP A 30 -12.10 9.61 3.09
CA ASP A 30 -11.70 10.14 1.78
C ASP A 30 -12.45 11.46 1.51
N GLU A 31 -11.78 12.38 0.83
CA GLU A 31 -12.41 13.59 0.32
C GLU A 31 -13.45 13.21 -0.75
N PRO A 32 -14.55 13.96 -0.87
CA PRO A 32 -15.50 13.76 -1.96
C PRO A 32 -14.78 13.86 -3.30
N ASP A 33 -14.84 12.78 -4.08
CA ASP A 33 -14.29 12.73 -5.42
C ASP A 33 -15.44 12.55 -6.42
N GLU A 34 -15.61 13.50 -7.34
CA GLU A 34 -16.61 13.41 -8.39
C GLU A 34 -16.28 12.31 -9.42
N ARG A 35 -15.02 11.85 -9.45
CA ARG A 35 -14.54 10.85 -10.39
C ARG A 35 -14.54 9.46 -9.77
N VAL A 36 -15.19 8.53 -10.45
CA VAL A 36 -15.09 7.11 -10.11
C VAL A 36 -13.74 6.59 -10.59
N LEU A 37 -12.98 5.97 -9.68
CA LEU A 37 -11.73 5.31 -10.03
C LEU A 37 -12.00 4.21 -11.10
N PRO A 38 -11.38 4.28 -12.28
CA PRO A 38 -11.61 3.29 -13.33
C PRO A 38 -11.00 1.94 -12.92
N LEU A 39 -11.68 0.85 -13.26
CA LEU A 39 -11.18 -0.50 -12.99
C LEU A 39 -9.81 -0.79 -13.63
N SER A 40 -9.50 -0.15 -14.76
CA SER A 40 -8.20 -0.25 -15.40
C SER A 40 -7.07 0.23 -14.49
N ALA A 41 -7.23 1.35 -13.79
CA ALA A 41 -6.22 1.88 -12.88
C ALA A 41 -5.91 0.91 -11.73
N LEU A 42 -6.92 0.23 -11.19
CA LEU A 42 -6.71 -0.82 -10.18
C LEU A 42 -5.94 -2.01 -10.73
N ASN A 43 -6.28 -2.46 -11.94
CA ASN A 43 -5.62 -3.59 -12.58
C ASN A 43 -4.17 -3.25 -12.95
N GLU A 44 -3.90 -2.03 -13.43
CA GLU A 44 -2.56 -1.55 -13.76
C GLU A 44 -1.67 -1.51 -12.51
N VAL A 45 -2.15 -0.94 -11.40
CA VAL A 45 -1.39 -0.94 -10.14
C VAL A 45 -1.11 -2.37 -9.66
N GLN A 46 -2.09 -3.28 -9.78
CA GLN A 46 -1.94 -4.67 -9.40
C GLN A 46 -0.85 -5.37 -10.22
N VAL A 47 -0.85 -5.18 -11.54
CA VAL A 47 0.16 -5.74 -12.46
C VAL A 47 1.55 -5.20 -12.13
N ARG A 48 1.68 -3.89 -11.86
CA ARG A 48 2.96 -3.28 -11.48
C ARG A 48 3.52 -3.88 -10.19
N ILE A 49 2.68 -4.05 -9.17
CA ILE A 49 3.08 -4.68 -7.90
C ILE A 49 3.44 -6.15 -8.10
N GLU A 50 2.69 -6.88 -8.91
CA GLU A 50 3.00 -8.28 -9.21
C GLU A 50 4.39 -8.41 -9.87
N ASN A 51 4.68 -7.57 -10.85
CA ASN A 51 5.98 -7.52 -11.52
C ASN A 51 7.10 -7.16 -10.54
N LEU A 52 6.91 -6.15 -9.69
CA LEU A 52 7.85 -5.80 -8.64
C LEU A 52 8.15 -7.00 -7.73
N LEU A 53 7.13 -7.69 -7.21
CA LEU A 53 7.35 -8.82 -6.32
C LEU A 53 8.02 -10.01 -7.01
N ARG A 54 7.76 -10.23 -8.31
CA ARG A 54 8.52 -11.22 -9.09
C ARG A 54 10.00 -10.84 -9.17
N ARG A 55 10.32 -9.56 -9.41
CA ARG A 55 11.71 -9.07 -9.40
C ARG A 55 12.36 -9.26 -8.02
N VAL A 56 11.67 -8.87 -6.95
CA VAL A 56 12.14 -9.07 -5.57
C VAL A 56 12.41 -10.54 -5.27
N ALA A 57 11.51 -11.45 -5.66
CA ALA A 57 11.69 -12.88 -5.47
C ALA A 57 12.92 -13.41 -6.22
N THR A 58 13.13 -12.98 -7.46
CA THR A 58 14.34 -13.31 -8.24
C THR A 58 15.60 -12.81 -7.55
N ALA A 59 15.63 -11.54 -7.12
CA ALA A 59 16.77 -10.94 -6.44
C ALA A 59 17.11 -11.65 -5.11
N GLN A 60 16.10 -12.14 -4.40
CA GLN A 60 16.27 -12.90 -3.15
C GLN A 60 16.43 -14.42 -3.36
N GLN A 61 16.47 -14.89 -4.61
CA GLN A 61 16.53 -16.32 -4.97
C GLN A 61 15.38 -17.15 -4.36
N VAL A 62 14.22 -16.53 -4.14
CA VAL A 62 13.02 -17.16 -3.61
C VAL A 62 12.18 -17.71 -4.76
N ARG A 63 11.84 -19.00 -4.70
CA ARG A 63 10.96 -19.63 -5.69
C ARG A 63 9.49 -19.39 -5.33
N LEU A 64 8.78 -18.64 -6.17
CA LEU A 64 7.34 -18.46 -6.03
C LEU A 64 6.59 -19.78 -6.35
N PRO A 65 5.50 -20.11 -5.60
CA PRO A 65 4.63 -21.23 -5.93
C PRO A 65 4.05 -21.15 -7.35
N ARG A 66 3.76 -22.30 -7.97
CA ARG A 66 3.25 -22.37 -9.36
C ARG A 66 1.94 -21.60 -9.58
N ARG A 67 1.09 -21.50 -8.55
CA ARG A 67 -0.20 -20.77 -8.56
C ARG A 67 -0.14 -19.45 -7.81
N TRP A 68 1.06 -18.88 -7.62
CA TRP A 68 1.19 -17.60 -6.94
C TRP A 68 0.59 -16.47 -7.76
N SER A 69 -0.21 -15.64 -7.09
CA SER A 69 -0.79 -14.41 -7.65
C SER A 69 -0.96 -13.39 -6.53
N ILE A 70 -0.68 -12.12 -6.86
CA ILE A 70 -0.94 -11.00 -5.95
C ILE A 70 -2.44 -10.83 -5.66
N ALA A 71 -3.29 -11.30 -6.59
CA ALA A 71 -4.74 -11.16 -6.52
C ALA A 71 -5.39 -12.10 -5.49
N THR A 72 -4.67 -13.13 -5.05
CA THR A 72 -5.19 -14.13 -4.11
C THR A 72 -5.59 -13.47 -2.80
N GLY A 73 -6.86 -13.67 -2.40
CA GLY A 73 -7.41 -13.15 -1.15
C GLY A 73 -7.63 -11.63 -1.13
N LEU A 74 -7.67 -10.95 -2.27
CA LEU A 74 -8.02 -9.53 -2.30
C LEU A 74 -9.49 -9.31 -1.90
N PRO A 75 -9.79 -8.34 -1.03
CA PRO A 75 -11.15 -8.00 -0.68
C PRO A 75 -11.91 -7.35 -1.85
N SER A 76 -13.23 -7.30 -1.72
CA SER A 76 -14.09 -6.48 -2.57
C SER A 76 -14.00 -5.00 -2.20
N GLY A 77 -14.34 -4.12 -3.14
CA GLY A 77 -14.25 -2.67 -2.98
C GLY A 77 -12.86 -2.12 -3.32
N ALA A 78 -12.82 -1.00 -4.05
CA ALA A 78 -11.58 -0.39 -4.54
C ALA A 78 -10.63 0.02 -3.39
N GLU A 79 -11.17 0.65 -2.35
CA GLU A 79 -10.41 1.10 -1.19
C GLU A 79 -9.69 -0.05 -0.47
N LYS A 80 -10.45 -1.06 0.00
CA LYS A 80 -9.89 -2.22 0.71
C LYS A 80 -8.89 -2.96 -0.17
N ARG A 81 -9.16 -3.06 -1.47
CA ARG A 81 -8.24 -3.69 -2.42
C ARG A 81 -6.92 -2.92 -2.53
N LEU A 82 -6.95 -1.59 -2.59
CA LEU A 82 -5.73 -0.78 -2.64
C LEU A 82 -4.89 -0.91 -1.38
N TYR A 83 -5.49 -0.88 -0.19
CA TYR A 83 -4.73 -1.11 1.05
C TYR A 83 -4.16 -2.52 1.14
N ALA A 84 -4.91 -3.53 0.70
CA ALA A 84 -4.41 -4.90 0.63
C ALA A 84 -3.24 -5.02 -0.36
N LEU A 85 -3.28 -4.35 -1.50
CA LEU A 85 -2.16 -4.32 -2.44
C LEU A 85 -0.94 -3.59 -1.83
N ALA A 86 -1.15 -2.44 -1.22
CA ALA A 86 -0.12 -1.66 -0.56
C ALA A 86 0.60 -2.44 0.55
N SER A 87 -0.10 -3.23 1.35
CA SER A 87 0.51 -4.04 2.41
C SER A 87 1.46 -5.13 1.89
N ARG A 88 1.37 -5.49 0.60
CA ARG A 88 2.27 -6.45 -0.05
C ARG A 88 3.53 -5.80 -0.63
N VAL A 89 3.55 -4.49 -0.80
CA VAL A 89 4.72 -3.77 -1.36
C VAL A 89 5.79 -3.59 -0.27
N PRO A 90 7.06 -3.97 -0.51
CA PRO A 90 8.14 -3.77 0.46
C PRO A 90 8.63 -2.31 0.46
N MET A 91 7.75 -1.37 0.80
CA MET A 91 8.01 0.07 0.82
C MET A 91 8.27 0.61 2.24
N GLY A 92 8.90 1.80 2.31
CA GLY A 92 9.29 2.47 3.54
C GLY A 92 8.11 3.10 4.30
N GLN A 93 8.37 3.60 5.52
CA GLN A 93 7.33 4.22 6.35
C GLN A 93 6.74 5.49 5.73
N ALA A 94 7.57 6.27 5.02
CA ALA A 94 7.11 7.46 4.31
C ALA A 94 6.09 7.12 3.22
N ASP A 95 6.39 6.12 2.39
CA ASP A 95 5.50 5.66 1.32
C ASP A 95 4.20 5.07 1.86
N ARG A 96 4.30 4.25 2.91
CA ARG A 96 3.12 3.70 3.62
C ARG A 96 2.21 4.82 4.12
N TYR A 97 2.80 5.84 4.73
CA TYR A 97 2.06 7.00 5.19
C TYR A 97 1.46 7.78 4.02
N ALA A 98 2.18 7.98 2.91
CA ALA A 98 1.65 8.65 1.72
C ALA A 98 0.43 7.94 1.13
N VAL A 99 0.47 6.59 1.03
CA VAL A 99 -0.68 5.78 0.59
C VAL A 99 -1.84 5.87 1.57
N LEU A 100 -1.56 5.84 2.89
CA LEU A 100 -2.58 6.00 3.93
C LEU A 100 -3.21 7.39 3.89
N ALA A 101 -2.40 8.43 3.69
CA ALA A 101 -2.80 9.84 3.76
C ALA A 101 -3.45 10.36 2.47
N ALA A 102 -3.35 9.63 1.37
CA ALA A 102 -3.89 10.06 0.08
C ALA A 102 -5.39 10.39 0.19
N PRO A 103 -5.83 11.59 -0.23
CA PRO A 103 -7.18 12.08 0.05
C PRO A 103 -8.27 11.39 -0.76
N THR A 104 -7.95 10.82 -1.92
CA THR A 104 -8.89 10.11 -2.78
C THR A 104 -8.31 8.79 -3.27
N LEU A 105 -9.16 7.92 -3.82
CA LEU A 105 -8.73 6.66 -4.44
C LEU A 105 -7.70 6.89 -5.57
N GLU A 106 -7.92 7.92 -6.41
CA GLU A 106 -7.00 8.26 -7.52
C GLU A 106 -5.62 8.65 -6.98
N LYS A 107 -5.58 9.54 -5.99
CA LYS A 107 -4.33 9.95 -5.34
C LYS A 107 -3.64 8.78 -4.63
N ARG A 108 -4.42 7.83 -4.10
CA ARG A 108 -3.89 6.61 -3.48
C ARG A 108 -3.24 5.68 -4.51
N VAL A 109 -3.82 5.55 -5.70
CA VAL A 109 -3.18 4.82 -6.82
C VAL A 109 -1.86 5.50 -7.21
N SER A 110 -1.85 6.84 -7.31
CA SER A 110 -0.62 7.59 -7.60
C SER A 110 0.47 7.31 -6.56
N ALA A 111 0.17 7.50 -5.28
CA ALA A 111 1.13 7.27 -4.20
C ALA A 111 1.64 5.82 -4.16
N LEU A 112 0.79 4.85 -4.50
CA LEU A 112 1.18 3.44 -4.57
C LEU A 112 2.10 3.15 -5.77
N ASN A 113 1.87 3.80 -6.92
CA ASN A 113 2.79 3.72 -8.06
C ASN A 113 4.15 4.34 -7.73
N ASP A 114 4.17 5.51 -7.08
CA ASP A 114 5.41 6.18 -6.67
C ASP A 114 6.23 5.30 -5.71
N ALA A 115 5.55 4.63 -4.77
CA ALA A 115 6.17 3.65 -3.88
C ALA A 115 6.76 2.46 -4.64
N VAL A 116 6.04 1.92 -5.63
CA VAL A 116 6.54 0.84 -6.49
C VAL A 116 7.78 1.28 -7.28
N ASP A 117 7.78 2.50 -7.80
CA ASP A 117 8.91 3.05 -8.56
C ASP A 117 10.13 3.26 -7.68
N THR A 118 9.92 3.73 -6.46
CA THR A 118 10.98 3.85 -5.44
C THR A 118 11.64 2.49 -5.15
N VAL A 119 10.85 1.43 -4.95
CA VAL A 119 11.41 0.10 -4.70
C VAL A 119 12.12 -0.45 -5.94
N ASN A 120 11.57 -0.25 -7.15
CA ASN A 120 12.24 -0.65 -8.38
C ASN A 120 13.62 0.02 -8.51
N ALA A 121 13.70 1.33 -8.29
CA ALA A 121 14.97 2.07 -8.34
C ALA A 121 16.00 1.53 -7.32
N MET A 122 15.56 1.13 -6.12
CA MET A 122 16.44 0.50 -5.13
C MET A 122 16.95 -0.87 -5.57
N LEU A 123 16.16 -1.65 -6.32
CA LEU A 123 16.60 -2.92 -6.89
C LEU A 123 17.60 -2.68 -8.03
N ASP A 124 17.32 -1.73 -8.92
CA ASP A 124 18.19 -1.39 -10.06
C ASP A 124 19.59 -0.97 -9.57
N PHE A 125 19.66 -0.18 -8.49
CA PHE A 125 20.92 0.23 -7.87
C PHE A 125 21.71 -0.97 -7.34
N ARG A 126 21.04 -1.91 -6.65
CA ARG A 126 21.68 -3.13 -6.12
C ARG A 126 22.16 -4.08 -7.22
N GLU A 127 21.46 -4.13 -8.35
CA GLU A 127 21.84 -4.94 -9.51
C GLU A 127 23.06 -4.35 -10.24
N SER A 128 23.20 -3.02 -10.25
CA SER A 128 24.31 -2.31 -10.89
C SER A 128 25.62 -2.38 -10.09
N ASP A 129 25.53 -2.51 -8.77
CA ASP A 129 26.69 -2.64 -7.85
C ASP A 129 27.31 -4.06 -7.84
N ARG A 130 26.82 -4.99 -8.66
CA ARG A 130 27.21 -6.41 -8.68
C ARG A 130 27.96 -6.80 -9.95
#